data_AF-A0A5S9WU11-F1
#
_entry.id   AF-A0A5S9WU11-F1
#
_cell.length_a   1.000
_cell.length_b   1.000
_cell.length_c   1.000
_cell.angle_alpha   90.00
_cell.angle_beta   90.00
_cell.angle_gamma   90.00
#
_symmetry.space_group_name_H-M   'P 1'
#
loop_
_entity.id
_entity.type
_entity.pdbx_description
1 polymer ?
#
loop_
_entity_poly.entity_id
_entity_poly.type
_entity_poly.pdbx_seq_one_letter_code
_entity_poly.pdbx_strand_id
1 'polypeptide(L)'
;MASIPPTSTPEEAEAEALRSALFQVGRLGYTNVLFCGDASNLYHNIAALESNESLPKGTTTNNDLASYIQDIKNLAKTYISSQFCKIPRTLNNVADKLAKIARSKKMTYVISWTDVS
;
A
#
# COMPACT_ATOMS: atom_id res chain seq x y z
N MET A 1 -3.27 -9.92 18.14
CA MET A 1 -2.67 -10.32 16.85
C MET A 1 -3.65 -9.90 15.76
N ALA A 2 -3.29 -8.93 14.92
CA ALA A 2 -4.13 -8.57 13.78
C ALA A 2 -3.68 -9.38 12.57
N SER A 3 -4.55 -10.26 12.08
CA SER A 3 -4.37 -10.94 10.79
C SER A 3 -4.56 -9.91 9.68
N ILE A 4 -3.62 -9.83 8.75
CA ILE A 4 -3.84 -9.10 7.49
C ILE A 4 -5.00 -9.82 6.76
N PRO A 5 -6.02 -9.10 6.27
CA PRO A 5 -7.09 -9.70 5.50
C PRO A 5 -6.52 -10.44 4.28
N PRO A 6 -7.03 -11.63 3.92
CA PRO A 6 -6.59 -12.30 2.71
C PRO A 6 -6.95 -11.44 1.49
N THR A 7 -5.96 -11.16 0.64
CA THR A 7 -6.13 -10.41 -0.60
C THR A 7 -6.35 -11.38 -1.77
N SER A 8 -7.37 -11.12 -2.59
CA SER A 8 -7.78 -12.00 -3.68
C SER A 8 -7.11 -11.63 -5.00
N THR A 9 -6.75 -10.36 -5.18
CA THR A 9 -6.12 -9.83 -6.40
C THR A 9 -4.70 -9.30 -6.15
N PRO A 10 -3.81 -9.27 -7.16
CA PRO A 10 -2.52 -8.59 -7.06
C PRO A 10 -2.67 -7.12 -6.63
N GLU A 11 -3.66 -6.42 -7.16
CA GLU A 11 -3.92 -5.01 -6.86
C GLU A 11 -4.32 -4.78 -5.40
N GLU A 12 -5.16 -5.65 -4.82
CA GLU A 12 -5.47 -5.62 -3.39
C GLU A 12 -4.23 -5.90 -2.53
N ALA A 13 -3.36 -6.82 -2.96
CA ALA A 13 -2.13 -7.12 -2.25
C ALA A 13 -1.18 -5.90 -2.20
N GLU A 14 -1.04 -5.20 -3.33
CA GLU A 14 -0.26 -3.96 -3.39
C GLU A 14 -0.89 -2.84 -2.54
N ALA A 15 -2.22 -2.71 -2.57
CA ALA A 15 -2.93 -1.71 -1.78
C ALA A 15 -2.81 -1.97 -0.26
N GLU A 16 -2.97 -3.22 0.16
CA GLU A 16 -2.81 -3.61 1.57
C GLU A 16 -1.36 -3.48 2.05
N ALA A 17 -0.39 -3.79 1.18
CA ALA A 17 1.03 -3.57 1.48
C ALA A 17 1.32 -2.08 1.73
N LEU A 18 0.79 -1.19 0.88
CA LEU A 18 0.92 0.25 1.06
C LEU A 18 0.21 0.75 2.32
N ARG A 19 -1.03 0.32 2.57
CA ARG A 19 -1.80 0.67 3.78
C ARG A 19 -1.08 0.24 5.05
N SER A 20 -0.54 -0.99 5.07
CA SER A 20 0.26 -1.52 6.16
C SER A 20 1.54 -0.72 6.38
N ALA A 21 2.23 -0.32 5.30
CA ALA A 21 3.42 0.52 5.39
C ALA A 21 3.09 1.89 6.01
N LEU A 22 2.01 2.55 5.57
CA LEU A 22 1.54 3.81 6.16
C LEU A 22 1.26 3.65 7.65
N PHE A 23 0.51 2.62 8.03
CA PHE A 23 0.17 2.40 9.44
C PHE A 23 1.41 2.19 10.31
N GLN A 24 2.38 1.38 9.86
CA GLN A 24 3.60 1.11 10.63
C GLN A 24 4.51 2.34 10.74
N VAL A 25 4.70 3.07 9.64
CA VAL A 25 5.51 4.29 9.62
C VAL A 25 4.91 5.36 10.54
N GLY A 26 3.58 5.52 10.51
CA GLY A 26 2.87 6.45 11.39
C GLY A 26 2.99 6.06 12.86
N ARG A 27 2.88 4.76 13.17
CA ARG A 27 3.07 4.23 14.54
C ARG A 27 4.49 4.45 15.06
N LEU A 28 5.50 4.41 14.18
CA LEU A 28 6.90 4.65 14.54
C LEU A 28 7.25 6.16 14.61
N GLY A 29 6.32 7.05 14.28
CA GLY A 29 6.51 8.50 14.40
C GLY A 29 7.38 9.13 13.31
N TYR A 30 7.60 8.43 12.18
CA TYR A 30 8.29 9.01 11.04
C TYR A 30 7.43 10.09 10.37
N THR A 31 8.07 11.19 9.99
CA THR A 31 7.44 12.31 9.26
C THR A 31 8.19 12.56 7.95
N ASN A 32 7.55 13.22 6.97
CA ASN A 32 8.12 13.52 5.66
C ASN A 32 8.60 12.27 4.90
N VAL A 33 7.69 11.30 4.71
CA VAL A 33 8.02 9.99 4.14
C VAL A 33 7.59 9.90 2.69
N LEU A 34 8.48 9.38 1.84
CA LEU A 34 8.18 9.07 0.44
C LEU A 34 7.90 7.57 0.29
N PHE A 35 6.68 7.21 -0.08
CA PHE A 35 6.30 5.84 -0.40
C PHE A 35 6.47 5.57 -1.88
N CYS A 36 7.32 4.61 -2.22
CA CYS A 36 7.62 4.23 -3.61
C CYS A 36 7.08 2.83 -3.93
N GLY A 37 6.50 2.67 -5.13
CA GLY A 37 6.02 1.36 -5.61
C GLY A 37 5.78 1.32 -7.12
N ASP A 38 5.66 0.13 -7.70
CA ASP A 38 5.52 -0.08 -9.14
C ASP A 38 4.07 -0.28 -9.62
N ALA A 39 3.12 -0.40 -8.69
CA ALA A 39 1.70 -0.59 -8.93
C ALA A 39 1.07 0.65 -9.60
N SER A 40 1.18 0.74 -10.92
CA SER A 40 0.86 1.97 -11.67
C SER A 40 -0.58 2.44 -11.47
N ASN A 41 -1.55 1.52 -11.47
CA ASN A 41 -2.96 1.84 -11.23
C ASN A 41 -3.19 2.42 -9.83
N LEU A 42 -2.58 1.83 -8.80
CA LEU A 42 -2.72 2.28 -7.42
C LEU A 42 -2.16 3.70 -7.24
N TYR A 43 -0.92 3.92 -7.69
CA TYR A 43 -0.26 5.22 -7.55
C TYR A 43 -0.92 6.31 -8.41
N HIS A 44 -1.45 5.96 -9.58
CA HIS A 44 -2.21 6.90 -10.40
C HIS A 44 -3.54 7.30 -9.73
N ASN A 45 -4.27 6.34 -9.14
CA ASN A 45 -5.51 6.62 -8.43
C ASN A 45 -5.28 7.47 -7.16
N ILE A 46 -4.19 7.22 -6.42
CA ILE A 46 -3.82 8.03 -5.25
C ILE A 46 -3.51 9.46 -5.70
N ALA A 47 -2.69 9.64 -6.75
CA ALA A 47 -2.34 10.95 -7.26
C ALA A 47 -3.55 11.74 -7.79
N ALA A 48 -4.46 11.11 -8.54
CA ALA A 48 -5.68 11.75 -9.04
C ALA A 48 -6.59 12.24 -7.89
N LEU A 49 -6.63 11.50 -6.78
CA LEU A 49 -7.42 11.87 -5.60
C LEU A 49 -6.76 12.94 -4.72
N GLU A 50 -5.45 13.17 -4.87
CA GLU A 50 -4.74 14.30 -4.27
C GLU A 50 -4.98 15.60 -5.05
N SER A 51 -5.08 15.53 -6.39
CA SER A 51 -5.33 16.70 -7.24
C SER A 51 -6.82 17.12 -7.33
N ASN A 52 -7.75 16.39 -6.68
CA ASN A 52 -9.20 16.53 -6.87
C ASN A 52 -9.65 16.42 -8.34
N GLU A 53 -8.80 15.85 -9.22
CA GLU A 53 -9.20 15.58 -10.59
C GLU A 53 -10.08 14.33 -10.62
N SER A 54 -11.13 14.39 -11.43
CA SER A 54 -11.99 13.25 -11.66
C SER A 54 -11.17 12.11 -12.27
N LEU A 55 -11.29 10.91 -11.69
CA LEU A 55 -10.64 9.71 -12.24
C LEU A 55 -10.97 9.58 -13.72
N PRO A 56 -9.99 9.24 -14.59
CA PRO A 56 -10.24 9.05 -16.00
C PRO A 56 -11.34 8.00 -16.20
N LYS A 57 -12.39 8.37 -16.94
CA LYS A 57 -13.52 7.52 -17.33
C LYS A 57 -12.98 6.25 -17.99
N GLY A 58 -12.93 5.15 -17.25
CA GLY A 58 -12.36 3.87 -17.69
C GLY A 58 -11.65 3.08 -16.59
N THR A 59 -11.34 3.72 -15.47
CA THR A 59 -10.88 3.01 -14.26
C THR A 59 -12.07 2.40 -13.56
N THR A 60 -12.39 1.15 -13.90
CA THR A 60 -13.30 0.31 -13.12
C THR A 60 -12.59 0.00 -11.79
N THR A 61 -12.60 0.93 -10.84
CA THR A 61 -12.23 0.63 -9.46
C THR A 61 -13.24 -0.37 -8.95
N ASN A 62 -12.85 -1.65 -8.88
CA ASN A 62 -13.57 -2.64 -8.09
C ASN A 62 -13.82 -2.04 -6.70
N ASN A 63 -15.02 -2.26 -6.16
CA ASN A 63 -15.49 -1.59 -4.94
C ASN A 63 -14.50 -1.75 -3.76
N ASP A 64 -13.81 -2.89 -3.71
CA ASP A 64 -12.81 -3.21 -2.68
C ASP A 64 -11.48 -2.44 -2.85
N LEU A 65 -11.06 -2.12 -4.07
CA LEU A 65 -9.87 -1.28 -4.28
C LEU A 65 -10.16 0.18 -3.90
N ALA A 66 -11.40 0.64 -4.11
CA ALA A 66 -11.82 1.98 -3.74
C ALA A 66 -11.78 2.19 -2.22
N SER A 67 -12.18 1.19 -1.42
CA SER A 67 -12.09 1.25 0.04
C SER A 67 -10.64 1.33 0.52
N TYR A 68 -9.74 0.50 -0.04
CA TYR A 68 -8.30 0.58 0.28
C TYR A 68 -7.71 1.95 -0.03
N ILE A 69 -8.03 2.52 -1.20
CA ILE A 69 -7.52 3.84 -1.59
C ILE A 69 -8.03 4.92 -0.63
N GLN A 70 -9.31 4.86 -0.23
CA GLN A 70 -9.87 5.80 0.74
C GLN A 70 -9.21 5.68 2.12
N ASP A 71 -8.93 4.46 2.57
CA ASP A 71 -8.22 4.20 3.83
C ASP A 71 -6.79 4.72 3.80
N ILE A 72 -6.05 4.47 2.72
CA ILE A 72 -4.69 5.01 2.51
C ILE A 72 -4.72 6.53 2.60
N LYS A 73 -5.70 7.18 1.97
CA LYS A 73 -5.85 8.65 2.01
C LYS A 73 -6.14 9.17 3.42
N ASN A 74 -7.03 8.51 4.15
CA ASN A 74 -7.34 8.88 5.53
C ASN A 74 -6.09 8.75 6.42
N LEU A 75 -5.35 7.64 6.30
CA LEU A 75 -4.12 7.41 7.05
C LEU A 75 -3.03 8.44 6.71
N ALA A 76 -2.86 8.76 5.42
CA ALA A 76 -1.94 9.78 4.96
C ALA A 76 -2.27 11.14 5.61
N LYS A 77 -3.53 11.57 5.61
CA LYS A 77 -3.94 12.85 6.20
C LYS A 77 -3.76 12.91 7.72
N THR A 78 -4.04 11.80 8.41
CA THR A 78 -4.10 11.81 9.88
C THR A 78 -2.73 11.73 10.53
N TYR A 79 -1.80 10.98 9.95
CA TYR A 79 -0.60 10.57 10.68
C TYR A 79 0.73 11.05 10.08
N ILE A 80 0.81 11.40 8.78
CA ILE A 80 2.11 11.52 8.10
C ILE A 80 2.05 12.58 6.99
N SER A 81 3.01 13.51 6.93
CA SER A 81 3.28 14.23 5.67
C SER A 81 3.91 13.24 4.69
N SER A 82 3.07 12.54 3.93
CA SER A 82 3.46 11.46 3.04
C SER A 82 3.36 11.88 1.58
N GLN A 83 4.36 11.49 0.79
CA GLN A 83 4.34 11.60 -0.66
C GLN A 83 4.31 10.21 -1.29
N PHE A 84 3.76 10.11 -2.50
CA PHE A 84 3.66 8.86 -3.23
C PHE A 84 4.37 8.98 -4.58
N CYS A 85 5.26 8.04 -4.89
CA CYS A 85 5.99 8.02 -6.15
C CYS A 85 5.89 6.66 -6.84
N LYS A 86 5.41 6.68 -8.08
CA LYS A 86 5.47 5.50 -8.94
C LYS A 86 6.90 5.31 -9.44
N ILE A 87 7.45 4.12 -9.25
CA ILE A 87 8.78 3.72 -9.74
C ILE A 87 8.68 2.55 -10.74
N PRO A 88 9.68 2.33 -11.60
CA PRO A 88 9.77 1.11 -12.39
C PRO A 88 9.94 -0.14 -11.51
N ARG A 89 9.34 -1.27 -11.92
CA ARG A 89 9.46 -2.56 -11.20
C ARG A 89 10.91 -3.01 -10.97
N THR A 90 11.80 -2.66 -11.89
CA THR A 90 13.24 -2.96 -11.76
C THR A 90 13.88 -2.34 -10.52
N LEU A 91 13.36 -1.21 -10.05
CA LEU A 91 13.80 -0.53 -8.83
C LEU A 91 13.07 -1.03 -7.57
N ASN A 92 11.98 -1.78 -7.72
CA ASN A 92 11.20 -2.36 -6.63
C ASN A 92 11.45 -3.88 -6.45
N ASN A 93 12.63 -4.35 -6.85
CA ASN A 93 12.95 -5.77 -6.94
C ASN A 93 12.88 -6.52 -5.60
N VAL A 94 13.25 -5.87 -4.49
CA VAL A 94 13.22 -6.46 -3.14
C VAL A 94 11.78 -6.72 -2.71
N ALA A 95 10.90 -5.72 -2.81
CA ALA A 95 9.50 -5.87 -2.45
C ALA A 95 8.81 -6.93 -3.35
N ASP A 96 9.05 -6.89 -4.66
CA ASP A 96 8.54 -7.87 -5.61
C ASP A 96 8.98 -9.31 -5.26
N LYS A 97 10.26 -9.48 -4.89
CA LYS A 97 10.79 -10.78 -4.47
C LYS A 97 10.12 -11.26 -3.18
N LEU A 98 9.93 -10.39 -2.20
CA LEU A 98 9.25 -10.73 -0.95
C LEU A 98 7.78 -11.13 -1.19
N ALA A 99 7.05 -10.36 -2.00
CA ALA A 99 5.68 -10.67 -2.38
C ALA A 99 5.56 -12.01 -3.10
N LYS A 100 6.47 -12.30 -4.05
CA LYS A 100 6.55 -13.61 -4.74
C LYS A 100 6.77 -14.76 -3.76
N ILE A 101 7.74 -14.62 -2.84
CA ILE A 101 8.03 -15.66 -1.84
C ILE A 101 6.82 -15.90 -0.94
N ALA A 102 6.19 -14.84 -0.45
CA ALA A 102 4.99 -14.93 0.39
C ALA A 102 3.87 -15.67 -0.33
N ARG A 103 3.62 -15.34 -1.61
CA ARG A 103 2.60 -15.98 -2.44
C ARG A 103 2.91 -17.46 -2.70
N SER A 104 4.14 -17.78 -3.11
CA SER A 104 4.56 -19.16 -3.39
C SER A 104 4.43 -20.07 -2.17
N LYS A 105 4.65 -19.53 -0.97
CA LYS A 105 4.58 -20.28 0.28
C LYS A 105 3.21 -20.21 0.97
N LYS A 106 2.22 -19.52 0.38
CA LYS A 106 0.90 -19.25 0.97
C LYS A 106 1.02 -18.68 2.40
N MET A 107 2.00 -17.82 2.62
CA MET A 107 2.25 -17.20 3.93
C MET A 107 1.05 -16.34 4.33
N THR A 108 0.38 -16.69 5.42
CA THR A 108 -0.56 -15.82 6.14
C THR A 108 0.21 -15.05 7.22
N TYR A 109 1.05 -14.09 6.80
CA TYR A 109 1.86 -13.35 7.77
C TYR A 109 0.99 -12.49 8.70
N VAL A 110 1.13 -12.74 10.01
CA VAL A 110 0.86 -11.78 11.08
C VAL A 110 2.18 -11.08 11.35
N ILE A 111 2.28 -9.76 11.11
CA ILE A 111 3.45 -8.99 11.55
C ILE A 111 3.44 -9.01 13.08
N SER A 112 4.39 -9.71 13.71
CA SER A 112 4.64 -9.62 15.14
C SER A 112 6.09 -9.21 15.35
N TRP A 113 6.28 -8.14 16.12
CA TRP A 113 7.59 -7.76 16.61
C TRP A 113 7.92 -8.73 17.75
N THR A 114 9.03 -9.44 17.66
CA THR A 114 9.59 -10.11 18.83
C THR A 114 10.26 -9.03 19.65
N ASP A 115 9.73 -8.77 20.84
CA ASP A 115 10.46 -7.98 21.83
C ASP A 115 11.75 -8.73 22.13
N VAL A 116 12.88 -8.19 21.65
CA VAL A 116 14.19 -8.64 22.11
C VAL A 116 14.32 -8.11 23.53
N SER A 117 14.11 -8.99 24.49
CA SER A 117 14.39 -8.76 25.92
C SER A 117 15.79 -9.25 26.26
#